data_AF-A0AAP3A3V9-F1
#
_entry.id   AF-A0AAP3A3V9-F1
#
_cell.length_a   1.000
_cell.length_b   1.000
_cell.length_c   1.000
_cell.angle_alpha   90.00
_cell.angle_beta   90.00
_cell.angle_gamma   90.00
#
_symmetry.space_group_name_H-M   'P 1'
#
loop_
_entity.id
_entity.type
_entity.pdbx_description
1 polymer ?
#
loop_
_entity_poly.entity_id
_entity_poly.type
_entity_poly.pdbx_seq_one_letter_code
_entity_poly.pdbx_strand_id
1 'polypeptide(L)' 'EANRQQVLKGAAWVYDRYNTDNSLPALQREAQTQKRGLWADSNPVPPWEWRHKQN' A
#
# COMPACT_ATOMS: atom_id res chain seq x y z
N GLU A 1 0.93 2.20 15.84
CA GLU A 1 1.76 1.13 15.24
C GLU A 1 1.07 0.22 14.22
N ALA A 2 -0.22 -0.10 14.36
CA ALA A 2 -0.90 -1.06 13.48
C ALA A 2 -0.83 -0.71 11.98
N ASN A 3 -1.02 0.56 11.60
CA ASN A 3 -0.96 0.98 10.19
C ASN A 3 0.42 0.74 9.55
N ARG A 4 1.51 1.07 10.24
CA ARG A 4 2.88 0.84 9.76
C ARG A 4 3.15 -0.66 9.52
N GLN A 5 2.73 -1.49 10.47
CA GLN A 5 2.87 -2.94 10.38
C GLN A 5 2.02 -3.55 9.26
N GLN A 6 0.81 -3.03 9.02
CA GLN A 6 -0.04 -3.48 7.92
C GLN A 6 0.58 -3.14 6.56
N VAL A 7 1.13 -1.94 6.40
CA VAL A 7 1.82 -1.53 5.17
C VAL A 7 3.08 -2.37 4.93
N LEU A 8 3.90 -2.58 5.96
CA LEU A 8 5.12 -3.40 5.88
C LEU A 8 4.80 -4.87 5.53
N LYS A 9 3.69 -5.41 6.04
CA LYS A 9 3.23 -6.76 5.69
C LYS A 9 2.59 -6.84 4.30
N GLY A 10 2.45 -5.71 3.60
CA GLY A 10 1.76 -5.63 2.32
C GLY A 10 0.25 -5.87 2.44
N ALA A 11 -0.33 -5.63 3.61
CA ALA A 11 -1.77 -5.78 3.87
C ALA A 11 -2.55 -4.47 3.64
N ALA A 12 -1.86 -3.34 3.45
CA ALA A 12 -2.47 -2.03 3.25
C ALA A 12 -1.69 -1.18 2.23
N TRP A 13 -2.41 -0.28 1.56
CA TRP A 13 -1.87 0.75 0.69
C TRP A 13 -1.67 2.06 1.45
N VAL A 14 -0.55 2.73 1.20
CA VAL A 14 -0.30 4.09 1.64
C VAL A 14 -0.96 5.03 0.66
N TYR A 15 -1.86 5.86 1.16
CA TYR A 15 -2.50 6.86 0.34
C TYR A 15 -1.86 8.22 0.59
N ASP A 16 -1.00 8.66 -0.33
CA ASP A 16 -0.21 9.89 -0.18
C ASP A 16 -1.05 11.13 0.16
N ARG A 17 -2.28 11.22 -0.34
CA ARG A 17 -3.18 12.37 -0.09
C ARG A 17 -3.55 12.54 1.38
N TYR A 18 -3.68 11.45 2.13
CA TYR A 18 -4.01 11.46 3.56
C TYR A 18 -2.87 10.92 4.42
N ASN A 19 -1.69 10.74 3.82
CA ASN A 19 -0.54 10.24 4.52
C ASN A 19 0.02 11.35 5.41
N THR A 20 -0.04 11.14 6.72
CA THR A 20 0.56 12.03 7.73
C THR A 20 1.96 11.57 8.12
N ASP A 21 2.38 10.36 7.73
CA ASP A 21 3.61 9.72 8.20
C ASP A 21 4.53 9.42 7.01
N ASN A 22 5.60 10.20 6.88
CA ASN A 22 6.55 10.11 5.77
C ASN A 22 7.37 8.80 5.76
N SER A 23 7.27 7.99 6.82
CA SER A 23 7.89 6.66 6.89
C SER A 23 7.10 5.58 6.12
N LEU A 24 5.79 5.78 5.93
CA LEU A 24 4.90 4.79 5.31
C LEU A 24 5.26 4.47 3.85
N PRO A 25 5.59 5.45 2.97
CA PRO A 25 6.00 5.17 1.59
C PRO A 25 7.24 4.27 1.50
N ALA A 26 8.17 4.40 2.44
CA ALA A 26 9.36 3.54 2.49
C ALA A 26 8.99 2.09 2.84
N LEU A 27 8.11 1.90 3.84
CA LEU A 27 7.59 0.58 4.23
C LEU A 27 6.78 -0.07 3.10
N GLN A 28 6.01 0.72 2.36
CA GLN A 28 5.27 0.23 1.19
C GLN A 28 6.23 -0.26 0.11
N ARG A 29 7.28 0.51 -0.18
CA ARG A 29 8.29 0.14 -1.18
C ARG A 29 9.01 -1.15 -0.78
N GLU A 30 9.27 -1.34 0.51
CA GLU A 30 9.81 -2.59 1.03
C GLU A 30 8.84 -3.78 0.87
N ALA A 31 7.55 -3.58 1.15
CA ALA A 31 6.54 -4.61 0.95
C ALA A 31 6.36 -4.98 -0.55
N GLN A 32 6.51 -3.99 -1.44
CA GLN A 32 6.50 -4.16 -2.90
C GLN A 32 7.69 -4.98 -3.40
N THR A 33 8.91 -4.63 -3.00
CA THR A 33 10.12 -5.36 -3.42
C THR A 33 10.10 -6.80 -2.93
N GLN A 34 9.55 -7.02 -1.73
CA GLN A 34 9.40 -8.35 -1.15
C GLN A 34 8.14 -9.10 -1.62
N LYS A 35 7.33 -8.49 -2.50
CA LYS A 35 6.10 -9.07 -3.04
C LYS A 35 5.17 -9.65 -1.96
N ARG A 36 5.04 -8.93 -0.85
CA ARG A 36 4.26 -9.38 0.31
C ARG A 36 2.78 -9.08 0.14
N GLY A 37 1.91 -10.03 0.49
CA GLY A 37 0.47 -9.81 0.57
C GLY A 37 -0.13 -9.31 -0.74
N LEU A 38 -0.69 -8.09 -0.72
CA LEU A 38 -1.26 -7.42 -1.89
C LEU A 38 -0.26 -7.29 -3.05
N TRP A 39 1.04 -7.20 -2.74
CA TRP A 39 2.12 -7.07 -3.73
C TRP A 39 2.60 -8.40 -4.33
N ALA A 40 2.05 -9.53 -3.87
CA ALA A 40 2.31 -10.83 -4.50
C ALA A 40 1.66 -10.92 -5.89
N ASP A 41 0.61 -10.11 -6.12
CA ASP A 41 0.00 -9.98 -7.43
C ASP A 41 0.92 -9.26 -8.41
N SER A 42 0.78 -9.56 -9.71
CA SER A 42 1.67 -9.06 -10.75
C SER A 42 1.40 -7.59 -11.10
N ASN A 43 0.16 -7.13 -10.90
CA ASN A 43 -0.22 -5.74 -11.11
C ASN A 43 -1.20 -5.30 -10.00
N PRO A 44 -0.68 -5.05 -8.78
CA PRO A 44 -1.51 -4.65 -7.67
C PRO A 44 -2.05 -3.24 -7.94
N VAL A 45 -3.37 -3.11 -8.07
CA VAL A 45 -4.04 -1.83 -8.33
C VAL A 45 -4.45 -1.20 -7.00
N PRO A 46 -4.13 0.08 -6.77
CA PRO A 46 -4.55 0.75 -5.56
C PRO A 46 -6.08 0.85 -5.48
N PRO A 47 -6.65 0.74 -4.27
CA PRO A 47 -8.09 0.73 -4.08
C PRO A 47 -8.77 2.03 -4.52
N TRP A 48 -8.07 3.17 -4.51
CA TRP A 48 -8.63 4.43 -5.00
C TRP A 48 -8.76 4.48 -6.53
N GLU A 49 -7.84 3.86 -7.29
CA GLU A 49 -7.99 3.74 -8.74
C GLU A 49 -9.15 2.81 -9.09
N TRP A 50 -9.32 1.70 -8.36
CA TRP A 50 -10.48 0.83 -8.53
C TRP A 50 -11.79 1.58 -8.28
N ARG A 51 -11.86 2.38 -7.20
CA ARG A 51 -13.04 3.20 -6.88
C ARG A 51 -13.33 4.25 -7.94
N HIS A 52 -12.31 4.90 -8.50
CA HIS A 52 -12.48 5.87 -9.57
C HIS A 52 -12.98 5.25 -10.88
N LYS A 53 -12.68 3.98 -11.14
CA LYS A 53 -13.10 3.29 -12.37
C LYS A 53 -14.56 2.80 -12.34
N GLN A 54 -15.18 2.76 -11.17
CA GLN A 54 -16.55 2.26 -10.95
C GLN A 54 -17.60 3.38 -10.92
N ASN A 55 -17.20 4.63 -11.18
CA ASN A 55 -18.04 5.82 -11.12
C ASN A 55 -17.98 6.60 -12.43
#